data_AF-A0A920W0R6-F1
#
_entry.id   AF-A0A920W0R6-F1
#
_cell.length_a   1.000
_cell.length_b   1.000
_cell.length_c   1.000
_cell.angle_alpha   90.00
_cell.angle_beta   90.00
_cell.angle_gamma   90.00
#
_symmetry.space_group_name_H-M   'P 1'
#
loop_
_entity.id
_entity.type
_entity.pdbx_description
1 polymer ?
#
loop_
_entity_poly.entity_id
_entity_poly.type
_entity_poly.pdbx_seq_one_letter_code
_entity_poly.pdbx_strand_id
1 'polypeptide(L)'
;MRQIFCGFMAIFLLISASCAGKQEQVKKIGSKSVYRITLSDSFGKVSSKLWTLEKIEALGTRRMSSSYFDRALKYSGTEFEAVPLLKLISQFQLKNDEDAILLNCFDDYQGILPISDIIRYDLHLAKKIKVGSVSSKPGWLNPLFCGCA
;
A
#
# COMPACT_ATOMS: atom_id res chain seq x y z
N MET A 1 -58.03 24.14 19.94
CA MET A 1 -56.62 24.04 20.39
C MET A 1 -56.11 22.66 20.04
N ARG A 2 -54.88 22.62 19.49
CA ARG A 2 -54.09 21.44 19.13
C ARG A 2 -54.62 20.63 17.92
N GLN A 3 -54.15 20.72 16.67
CA GLN A 3 -52.78 20.90 16.14
C GLN A 3 -51.74 20.13 16.94
N ILE A 4 -50.82 19.44 16.26
CA ILE A 4 -49.82 18.52 16.85
C ILE A 4 -50.41 17.13 17.08
N PHE A 5 -50.41 16.26 16.06
CA PHE A 5 -50.17 14.80 16.23
C PHE A 5 -50.11 13.98 14.92
N CYS A 6 -50.15 14.60 13.73
CA CYS A 6 -49.94 13.86 12.46
C CYS A 6 -48.68 14.27 11.67
N GLY A 7 -47.93 15.29 12.11
CA GLY A 7 -46.73 15.75 11.39
C GLY A 7 -45.43 15.01 11.75
N PHE A 8 -45.38 14.34 12.90
CA PHE A 8 -44.11 13.80 13.42
C PHE A 8 -43.80 12.35 13.00
N MET A 9 -44.79 11.58 12.56
CA MET A 9 -44.56 10.19 12.10
C MET A 9 -44.13 10.08 10.64
N ALA A 10 -44.29 11.13 9.83
CA ALA A 10 -43.85 11.12 8.42
C ALA A 10 -42.37 11.52 8.24
N ILE A 11 -41.77 12.19 9.22
CA ILE A 11 -40.38 12.68 9.14
C ILE A 11 -39.36 11.61 9.58
N PHE A 12 -39.77 10.65 10.42
CA PHE A 12 -38.87 9.60 10.90
C PHE A 12 -38.63 8.44 9.91
N LEU A 13 -39.39 8.37 8.81
CA LEU A 13 -39.23 7.33 7.78
C LEU A 13 -38.38 7.76 6.57
N LEU A 14 -37.91 9.00 6.52
CA LEU A 14 -37.15 9.54 5.38
C LEU A 14 -35.63 9.71 5.65
N ILE A 15 -35.13 9.34 6.83
CA ILE A 15 -33.69 9.46 7.18
C ILE A 15 -32.95 8.11 7.12
N SER A 16 -33.62 7.00 6.80
CA SER A 16 -32.94 5.69 6.67
C SER A 16 -32.34 5.42 5.28
N ALA A 17 -32.37 6.39 4.36
CA ALA A 17 -31.92 6.22 2.99
C ALA A 17 -30.66 7.03 2.64
N SER A 18 -29.59 7.00 3.47
CA SER A 18 -28.24 7.27 2.95
C SER A 18 -27.16 6.97 3.99
N CYS A 19 -26.80 5.70 4.13
CA CYS A 19 -25.45 5.26 4.51
C CYS A 19 -25.30 3.77 4.16
N ALA A 20 -25.77 3.36 2.98
CA ALA A 20 -25.26 2.13 2.38
C ALA A 20 -23.89 2.50 1.82
N GLY A 21 -22.86 2.34 2.65
CA GLY A 21 -21.46 2.44 2.22
C GLY A 21 -21.32 1.66 0.93
N LYS A 22 -20.86 2.34 -0.12
CA LYS A 22 -20.60 1.75 -1.42
C LYS A 22 -19.61 0.61 -1.17
N GLN A 23 -20.10 -0.63 -1.13
CA GLN A 23 -19.24 -1.80 -1.05
C GLN A 23 -18.35 -1.75 -2.28
N GLU A 24 -17.09 -1.40 -2.04
CA GLU A 24 -16.07 -1.32 -3.06
C GLU A 24 -15.94 -2.72 -3.65
N GLN A 25 -16.30 -2.83 -4.92
CA GLN A 25 -16.27 -4.10 -5.63
C GLN A 25 -14.88 -4.70 -5.49
N VAL A 26 -14.81 -5.90 -4.92
CA VAL A 26 -13.60 -6.73 -4.89
C VAL A 26 -13.02 -6.71 -6.31
N LYS A 27 -11.84 -6.09 -6.47
CA LYS A 27 -11.15 -5.95 -7.76
C LYS A 27 -11.18 -7.31 -8.47
N LYS A 28 -11.80 -7.35 -9.66
CA LYS A 28 -11.82 -8.55 -10.51
C LYS A 28 -10.40 -9.08 -10.64
N ILE A 29 -10.22 -10.38 -10.34
CA ILE A 29 -9.00 -11.14 -10.58
C ILE A 29 -8.67 -10.98 -12.08
N GLY A 30 -7.63 -10.20 -12.39
CA GLY A 30 -7.27 -9.81 -13.76
C GLY A 30 -7.10 -8.30 -13.99
N SER A 31 -7.52 -7.45 -13.04
CA SER A 31 -7.16 -6.03 -13.03
C SER A 31 -5.66 -5.88 -12.82
N LYS A 32 -4.94 -5.21 -13.74
CA LYS A 32 -3.53 -4.84 -13.51
C LYS A 32 -3.43 -4.07 -12.20
N SER A 33 -2.65 -4.56 -11.24
CA SER A 33 -2.38 -3.82 -10.01
C SER A 33 -1.73 -2.48 -10.35
N VAL A 34 -2.42 -1.40 -10.01
CA VAL A 34 -1.94 -0.03 -10.17
C VAL A 34 -1.61 0.51 -8.78
N TYR A 35 -0.41 1.08 -8.66
CA TYR A 35 0.12 1.69 -7.46
C TYR A 35 0.09 3.21 -7.63
N ARG A 36 -0.43 3.90 -6.63
CA ARG A 36 -0.41 5.36 -6.57
C ARG A 36 0.85 5.81 -5.85
N ILE A 37 1.73 6.50 -6.55
CA ILE A 37 2.89 7.14 -5.92
C ILE A 37 2.62 8.64 -5.88
N THR A 38 2.62 9.17 -4.66
CA THR A 38 2.33 10.59 -4.40
C THR A 38 3.60 11.26 -3.93
N LEU A 39 3.96 12.37 -4.57
CA LEU A 39 5.01 13.27 -4.14
C LEU A 39 4.33 14.54 -3.64
N SER A 40 4.53 14.86 -2.37
CA SER A 40 4.20 16.17 -1.80
C SER A 40 5.49 16.92 -1.59
N ASP A 41 5.59 18.12 -2.13
CA ASP A 41 6.70 19.01 -1.77
C ASP A 41 6.40 19.76 -0.46
N SER A 42 7.41 20.47 0.04
CA SER A 42 7.33 21.29 1.25
C SER A 42 6.35 22.45 1.21
N PHE A 43 5.87 22.83 0.01
CA PHE A 43 4.85 23.85 -0.17
C PHE A 43 3.44 23.25 -0.23
N GLY A 44 3.30 21.95 0.01
CA GLY A 44 2.03 21.23 -0.03
C GLY A 44 1.52 20.98 -1.45
N LYS A 45 2.35 21.20 -2.48
CA LYS A 45 1.98 20.85 -3.85
C LYS A 45 2.10 19.34 -3.99
N VAL A 46 0.95 18.72 -4.23
CA VAL A 46 0.87 17.27 -4.43
C VAL A 46 0.86 16.94 -5.92
N SER A 47 1.71 16.01 -6.31
CA SER A 47 1.65 15.35 -7.63
C SER A 47 1.51 13.85 -7.43
N SER A 48 0.70 13.20 -8.26
CA SER A 48 0.45 11.77 -8.17
C SER A 48 0.65 11.12 -9.52
N LYS A 49 1.29 9.95 -9.52
CA LYS A 49 1.45 9.10 -10.69
C LYS A 49 0.95 7.70 -10.38
N LEU A 50 0.19 7.16 -11.32
CA LEU A 50 -0.24 5.77 -11.30
C LEU A 50 0.79 4.91 -12.04
N TRP A 51 1.31 3.89 -11.36
CA TRP A 51 2.33 2.98 -11.89
C TRP A 51 1.82 1.55 -11.87
N THR A 52 2.10 0.79 -12.93
CA THR A 52 1.83 -0.65 -12.97
C THR A 52 2.95 -1.41 -12.27
N LEU A 53 2.68 -2.66 -11.88
CA LEU A 53 3.72 -3.57 -11.41
C LEU A 53 4.86 -3.70 -12.43
N GLU A 54 4.54 -3.86 -13.71
CA GLU A 54 5.52 -3.95 -14.81
C GLU A 54 6.48 -2.75 -14.83
N LYS A 55 5.97 -1.53 -14.59
CA LYS A 55 6.79 -0.32 -14.53
C LYS A 55 7.72 -0.31 -13.32
N ILE A 56 7.27 -0.81 -12.17
CA ILE A 56 8.10 -0.94 -10.97
C ILE A 56 9.19 -1.99 -11.20
N GLU A 57 8.84 -3.13 -11.78
CA GLU A 57 9.77 -4.23 -12.07
C GLU A 57 10.88 -3.82 -13.05
N ALA A 58 10.56 -2.95 -14.02
CA ALA A 58 11.50 -2.39 -14.98
C ALA A 58 12.63 -1.55 -14.34
N LEU A 59 12.48 -1.13 -13.09
CA LEU A 59 13.54 -0.42 -12.35
C LEU A 59 14.68 -1.33 -11.88
N GLY A 60 14.53 -2.65 -12.05
CA GLY A 60 15.53 -3.65 -11.72
C GLY A 60 15.10 -4.51 -10.55
N THR A 61 14.63 -5.72 -10.85
CA THR A 61 14.31 -6.74 -9.85
C THR A 61 15.54 -7.51 -9.43
N ARG A 62 15.71 -7.73 -8.13
CA ARG A 62 16.74 -8.57 -7.53
C ARG A 62 16.10 -9.73 -6.77
N ARG A 63 16.79 -10.87 -6.74
CA ARG A 63 16.47 -11.95 -5.80
C ARG A 63 17.30 -11.79 -4.55
N MET A 64 16.70 -12.00 -3.39
CA MET A 64 17.37 -11.90 -2.10
C MET A 64 16.78 -12.87 -1.09
N SER A 65 17.60 -13.31 -0.15
CA SER A 65 17.19 -14.13 0.99
C SER A 65 17.21 -13.29 2.27
N SER A 66 16.41 -13.66 3.27
CA SER A 66 16.44 -13.01 4.59
C SER A 66 16.45 -14.05 5.70
N SER A 67 17.62 -14.23 6.32
CA SER A 67 17.77 -15.08 7.50
C SER A 67 17.02 -14.52 8.72
N TYR A 68 16.83 -13.19 8.78
CA TYR A 68 16.01 -12.55 9.79
C TYR A 68 14.55 -12.97 9.66
N PHE A 69 14.01 -12.90 8.44
CA PHE A 69 12.62 -13.29 8.16
C PHE A 69 12.39 -14.77 8.44
N ASP A 70 13.30 -15.62 7.97
CA ASP A 70 13.29 -17.06 8.22
C ASP A 70 13.26 -17.37 9.72
N ARG A 71 14.12 -16.72 10.51
CA ARG A 71 14.15 -16.90 11.97
C ARG A 71 12.88 -16.40 12.65
N ALA A 72 12.35 -15.24 12.24
CA ALA A 72 11.17 -14.65 12.85
C ALA A 72 9.90 -15.47 12.60
N LEU A 73 9.73 -16.00 11.39
CA LEU A 73 8.55 -16.79 11.01
C LEU A 73 8.74 -18.31 11.09
N LYS A 74 9.92 -18.77 11.54
CA LYS A 74 10.30 -20.19 11.56
C LYS A 74 10.21 -20.84 10.18
N TYR A 75 10.62 -20.09 9.16
CA TYR A 75 10.79 -20.57 7.78
C TYR A 75 12.26 -20.85 7.48
N SER A 76 12.51 -21.42 6.31
CA SER A 76 13.86 -21.70 5.82
C SER A 76 13.92 -21.49 4.31
N GLY A 77 14.95 -20.79 3.85
CA GLY A 77 15.21 -20.61 2.42
C GLY A 77 14.18 -19.70 1.76
N THR A 78 13.67 -18.70 2.48
CA THR A 78 12.78 -17.71 1.87
C THR A 78 13.54 -16.89 0.83
N GLU A 79 12.99 -16.83 -0.38
CA GLU A 79 13.46 -15.94 -1.44
C GLU A 79 12.46 -14.83 -1.70
N PHE A 80 12.95 -13.60 -1.75
CA PHE A 80 12.20 -12.43 -2.18
C PHE A 80 12.64 -12.05 -3.60
N GLU A 81 11.67 -11.63 -4.41
CA GLU A 81 11.96 -10.76 -5.55
C GLU A 81 11.63 -9.34 -5.11
N ALA A 82 12.55 -8.41 -5.27
CA ALA A 82 12.42 -7.06 -4.75
C ALA A 82 13.07 -6.02 -5.68
N VAL A 83 12.60 -4.78 -5.61
CA VAL A 83 13.14 -3.64 -6.38
C VAL A 83 13.79 -2.66 -5.40
N PRO A 84 15.00 -2.15 -5.66
CA PRO A 84 15.64 -1.17 -4.77
C PRO A 84 14.77 0.08 -4.62
N LEU A 85 14.48 0.50 -3.39
CA LEU A 85 13.68 1.70 -3.14
C LEU A 85 14.36 2.96 -3.71
N LEU A 86 15.69 3.01 -3.66
CA LEU A 86 16.45 4.14 -4.21
C LEU A 86 16.21 4.32 -5.73
N LYS A 87 16.04 3.22 -6.49
CA LYS A 87 15.73 3.27 -7.93
C LYS A 87 14.32 3.79 -8.21
N LEU A 88 13.38 3.51 -7.30
CA LEU A 88 12.02 4.04 -7.36
C LEU A 88 12.02 5.54 -7.05
N ILE A 89 12.68 5.93 -5.95
CA ILE A 89 12.78 7.33 -5.52
C ILE A 89 13.47 8.18 -6.57
N SER A 90 14.52 7.68 -7.23
CA SER A 90 15.25 8.42 -8.27
C SER A 90 14.41 8.75 -9.52
N GLN A 91 13.21 8.18 -9.67
CA GLN A 91 12.28 8.56 -10.74
C GLN A 91 11.51 9.87 -10.45
N PHE A 92 11.69 10.41 -9.25
CA PHE A 92 11.07 11.63 -8.79
C PHE A 92 12.16 12.69 -8.58
N GLN A 93 11.83 13.93 -8.92
CA GLN A 93 12.67 15.08 -8.58
C GLN A 93 12.36 15.45 -7.13
N LEU A 94 13.14 14.89 -6.20
CA LEU A 94 13.16 15.38 -4.83
C LEU A 94 13.75 16.79 -4.83
N LYS A 95 13.16 17.69 -4.05
CA LYS A 95 13.73 18.97 -3.69
C LYS A 95 14.67 18.76 -2.48
N ASN A 96 15.29 19.84 -2.02
CA ASN A 96 16.36 19.75 -1.03
C ASN A 96 15.87 19.48 0.40
N ASP A 97 14.56 19.38 0.62
CA ASP A 97 13.94 19.29 1.94
C ASP A 97 13.19 17.99 2.19
N GLU A 98 12.93 17.14 1.19
CA GLU A 98 12.38 15.81 1.42
C GLU A 98 13.47 14.85 1.93
N ASP A 99 13.30 14.33 3.15
CA ASP A 99 14.25 13.46 3.83
C ASP A 99 13.69 12.08 4.21
N ALA A 100 12.41 11.84 3.95
CA ALA A 100 11.71 10.59 4.24
C ALA A 100 10.60 10.27 3.22
N ILE A 101 10.20 9.00 3.16
CA ILE A 101 9.01 8.55 2.44
C ILE A 101 7.95 8.07 3.42
N LEU A 102 6.69 8.35 3.10
CA LEU A 102 5.53 7.77 3.77
C LEU A 102 5.05 6.54 2.97
N LEU A 103 5.08 5.38 3.60
CA LEU A 103 4.48 4.15 3.10
C LEU A 103 3.06 4.04 3.64
N ASN A 104 2.07 4.10 2.75
CA ASN A 104 0.67 3.86 3.08
C ASN A 104 0.28 2.46 2.63
N CYS A 105 -0.04 1.59 3.58
CA CYS A 105 -0.48 0.23 3.34
C CYS A 105 -1.99 0.18 3.07
N PHE A 106 -2.46 -0.96 2.55
CA PHE A 106 -3.87 -1.17 2.24
C PHE A 106 -4.72 -1.45 3.50
N ASP A 107 -4.08 -1.91 4.57
CA ASP A 107 -4.68 -2.27 5.85
C ASP A 107 -4.54 -1.14 6.89
N ASP A 108 -4.58 0.11 6.43
CA ASP A 108 -4.50 1.35 7.22
C ASP A 108 -3.23 1.54 8.06
N TYR A 109 -2.23 0.67 7.92
CA TYR A 109 -0.92 0.90 8.50
C TYR A 109 -0.12 1.94 7.70
N GLN A 110 0.64 2.76 8.42
CA GLN A 110 1.56 3.72 7.86
C GLN A 110 2.97 3.49 8.41
N GLY A 111 3.96 3.62 7.55
CA GLY A 111 5.37 3.59 7.91
C GLY A 111 6.09 4.81 7.37
N ILE A 112 6.96 5.42 8.16
CA ILE A 112 7.86 6.49 7.71
C ILE A 112 9.25 5.90 7.57
N LEU A 113 9.86 6.05 6.40
CA LEU A 113 11.22 5.59 6.13
C LEU A 113 12.10 6.78 5.75
N PRO A 114 13.11 7.12 6.57
CA PRO A 114 14.11 8.10 6.19
C PRO A 114 14.86 7.67 4.92
N ILE A 115 15.09 8.61 4.00
CA ILE A 115 15.89 8.37 2.79
C ILE A 115 17.31 7.95 3.16
N SER A 116 17.85 8.50 4.25
CA SER A 116 19.15 8.11 4.80
C SER A 116 19.21 6.62 5.16
N ASP A 117 18.16 6.06 5.75
CA ASP A 117 18.08 4.63 6.08
C ASP A 117 17.89 3.77 4.83
N ILE A 118 17.12 4.25 3.84
CA ILE A 118 17.00 3.57 2.54
C ILE A 118 18.37 3.40 1.87
N ILE A 119 19.19 4.45 1.91
CA ILE A 119 20.55 4.42 1.36
C ILE A 119 21.46 3.55 2.22
N ARG A 120 21.45 3.76 3.55
CA ARG A 120 22.35 3.09 4.49
C ARG A 120 22.17 1.58 4.52
N TYR A 121 20.94 1.10 4.47
CA TYR A 121 20.61 -0.31 4.58
C TYR A 121 20.23 -0.96 3.25
N ASP A 122 20.37 -0.24 2.14
CA ASP A 122 19.96 -0.68 0.79
C ASP A 122 18.55 -1.28 0.83
N LEU A 123 17.56 -0.48 1.26
CA LEU A 123 16.19 -0.98 1.44
C LEU A 123 15.53 -1.27 0.09
N HIS A 124 14.74 -2.34 0.04
CA HIS A 124 14.05 -2.80 -1.17
C HIS A 124 12.56 -3.00 -0.93
N LEU A 125 11.77 -2.72 -1.97
CA LEU A 125 10.35 -3.03 -2.03
C LEU A 125 10.18 -4.48 -2.51
N ALA A 126 9.84 -5.38 -1.58
CA ALA A 126 9.56 -6.77 -1.92
C ALA A 126 8.26 -6.87 -2.73
N LYS A 127 8.30 -7.60 -3.85
CA LYS A 127 7.15 -7.83 -4.73
C LYS A 127 6.59 -9.24 -4.67
N LYS A 128 7.47 -10.19 -4.45
CA LYS A 128 7.14 -11.61 -4.38
C LYS A 128 7.96 -12.24 -3.29
N ILE A 129 7.36 -13.24 -2.68
CA ILE A 129 8.02 -14.08 -1.69
C ILE A 129 7.75 -15.54 -2.06
N LYS A 130 8.81 -16.34 -2.04
CA LYS A 130 8.75 -17.79 -2.07
C LYS A 130 9.22 -18.26 -0.70
N VAL A 131 8.36 -18.97 0.00
CA VAL A 131 8.70 -19.60 1.27
C VAL A 131 9.11 -21.04 0.96
N GLY A 132 10.17 -21.53 1.61
CA GLY A 132 10.62 -22.91 1.47
C GLY A 132 9.62 -23.93 2.01
N SER A 133 10.03 -25.20 2.07
CA SER A 133 9.22 -26.42 2.23
C SER A 133 8.57 -26.63 3.61
N VAL A 134 8.01 -25.59 4.23
CA VAL A 134 7.20 -25.70 5.44
C VAL A 134 5.76 -25.37 5.07
N SER A 135 4.85 -26.26 5.46
CA SER A 135 3.41 -26.30 5.14
C SER A 135 2.76 -24.91 4.95
N SER A 136 2.34 -24.66 3.71
CA SER A 136 1.49 -23.55 3.24
C SER A 136 1.92 -22.12 3.63
N LYS A 137 2.36 -21.35 2.64
CA LYS A 137 2.45 -19.88 2.73
C LYS A 137 1.08 -19.31 3.16
N PRO A 138 0.99 -18.53 4.25
CA PRO A 138 -0.26 -17.91 4.66
C PRO A 138 -0.82 -17.01 3.56
N GLY A 139 -2.15 -17.01 3.38
CA GLY A 139 -2.82 -16.20 2.36
C GLY A 139 -2.60 -14.69 2.50
N TRP A 140 -2.32 -14.22 3.72
CA TRP A 140 -1.99 -12.81 4.00
C TRP A 140 -0.55 -12.44 3.64
N LEU A 141 0.36 -13.41 3.43
CA LEU A 141 1.78 -13.14 3.17
C LEU A 141 2.03 -12.86 1.68
N ASN A 142 1.66 -11.65 1.26
CA ASN A 142 1.84 -11.15 -0.10
C ASN A 142 2.40 -9.71 -0.09
N PRO A 143 3.71 -9.53 -0.34
CA PRO A 143 4.44 -8.27 -0.10
C PRO A 143 3.88 -7.01 -0.79
N LEU A 144 3.18 -7.14 -1.92
CA LEU A 144 2.71 -5.99 -2.71
C LEU A 144 1.22 -5.64 -2.53
N PHE A 145 0.54 -6.17 -1.51
CA PHE A 145 -0.77 -5.65 -1.11
C PHE A 145 -0.68 -4.37 -0.26
N CYS A 146 0.37 -3.56 -0.44
CA CYS A 146 0.43 -2.18 0.07
C CYS A 146 0.23 -1.24 -1.13
N GLY A 147 -1.02 -1.07 -1.56
CA GLY A 147 -1.37 -0.16 -2.65
C GLY A 147 -2.65 0.58 -2.29
N CYS A 148 -2.58 1.90 -2.30
CA CYS A 148 -3.74 2.77 -2.09
C CYS A 148 -4.88 2.44 -3.06
N ALA A 149 -6.09 2.32 -2.53
CA ALA A 149 -7.32 2.58 -3.29
C ALA A 149 -7.36 4.08 -3.68
#